data_AF-A0A2V9BR47-F1
#
_entry.id   AF-A0A2V9BR47-F1
#
_cell.length_a   1.000
_cell.length_b   1.000
_cell.length_c   1.000
_cell.angle_alpha   90.00
_cell.angle_beta   90.00
_cell.angle_gamma   90.00
#
_symmetry.space_group_name_H-M   'P 1'
#
loop_
_entity.id
_entity.type
_entity.pdbx_description
1 polymer ?
#
loop_
_entity_poly.entity_id
_entity_poly.type
_entity_poly.pdbx_seq_one_letter_code
_entity_poly.pdbx_strand_id
1 'polypeptide(L)'
;MLRQHVPWWLYVVAASFCGYFALIVYVDFWGPTRVGIEAEYRDGRMVLRDVLPNSAGARAGLRPDDRVVSVEGQRIQGGRDWVRVASNFEVGIPRRFEIERANKNLEVVLTLGRRPLQWPDPASLTLYAGRV
;
A
#
# COMPACT_ATOMS: atom_id res chain seq x y z
N MET A 1 -16.21 -51.74 -4.90
CA MET A 1 -16.16 -50.36 -4.36
C MET A 1 -14.71 -50.06 -4.00
N LEU A 2 -13.97 -49.38 -4.88
CA LEU A 2 -12.57 -48.99 -4.61
C LEU A 2 -12.57 -47.75 -3.72
N ARG A 3 -12.14 -47.88 -2.46
CA ARG A 3 -11.85 -46.73 -1.59
C ARG A 3 -10.62 -46.03 -2.15
N GLN A 4 -10.81 -44.93 -2.89
CA GLN A 4 -9.73 -44.01 -3.23
C GLN A 4 -9.28 -43.32 -1.93
N HIS A 5 -8.26 -43.88 -1.29
CA HIS A 5 -7.59 -43.20 -0.20
C HIS A 5 -6.75 -42.07 -0.77
N VAL A 6 -7.02 -40.85 -0.29
CA VAL A 6 -6.22 -39.68 -0.61
C VAL A 6 -4.78 -39.92 -0.16
N PRO A 7 -3.79 -39.78 -1.05
CA PRO A 7 -2.41 -40.09 -0.71
C PRO A 7 -1.87 -39.07 0.31
N TRP A 8 -1.06 -39.54 1.26
CA TRP A 8 -0.66 -38.77 2.43
C TRP A 8 0.04 -37.43 2.10
N TRP A 9 0.77 -37.37 0.98
CA TRP A 9 1.44 -36.16 0.51
C TRP A 9 0.45 -35.04 0.15
N LEU A 10 -0.79 -35.37 -0.21
CA LEU A 10 -1.82 -34.38 -0.52
C LEU A 10 -2.18 -33.56 0.72
N TYR A 11 -2.15 -34.17 1.92
CA TYR A 11 -2.35 -33.44 3.17
C TYR A 11 -1.21 -32.47 3.48
N VAL A 12 0.02 -32.80 3.08
CA VAL A 12 1.16 -31.88 3.21
C VAL A 12 0.95 -30.65 2.32
N VAL A 13 0.57 -30.87 1.06
CA VAL A 13 0.25 -29.78 0.12
C VAL A 13 -0.92 -28.92 0.64
N ALA A 14 -1.98 -29.55 1.14
CA ALA A 14 -3.12 -28.85 1.71
C ALA A 14 -2.74 -28.04 2.97
N ALA A 15 -1.91 -28.60 3.85
CA ALA A 15 -1.42 -27.90 5.04
C ALA A 15 -0.54 -26.69 4.67
N SER A 16 0.33 -26.82 3.67
CA SER A 16 1.12 -25.70 3.14
C SER A 16 0.22 -24.60 2.56
N PHE A 17 -0.83 -24.97 1.82
CA PHE A 17 -1.80 -24.00 1.29
C PHE A 17 -2.54 -23.27 2.40
N CYS A 18 -3.07 -24.01 3.39
CA CYS A 18 -3.76 -23.42 4.54
C CYS A 18 -2.84 -22.49 5.35
N GLY A 19 -1.58 -22.88 5.57
CA GLY A 19 -0.60 -22.05 6.26
C GLY A 19 -0.28 -20.76 5.51
N TYR A 20 -0.04 -20.85 4.19
CA TYR A 20 0.18 -19.69 3.34
C TYR A 20 -1.03 -18.76 3.31
N PHE A 21 -2.24 -19.31 3.20
CA PHE A 21 -3.48 -18.55 3.24
C PHE A 21 -3.68 -17.84 4.58
N ALA A 22 -3.45 -18.53 5.71
CA ALA A 22 -3.53 -17.94 7.03
C ALA A 22 -2.50 -16.80 7.21
N LEU A 23 -1.29 -16.95 6.65
CA LEU A 23 -0.27 -15.91 6.66
C LEU A 23 -0.72 -14.67 5.86
N ILE A 24 -1.30 -14.86 4.66
CA ILE A 24 -1.86 -13.74 3.88
C ILE A 24 -2.95 -13.02 4.69
N VAL A 25 -3.90 -13.76 5.26
CA VAL A 25 -4.99 -13.18 6.06
C VAL A 25 -4.45 -12.41 7.27
N TYR A 26 -3.43 -12.95 7.95
CA TYR A 26 -2.78 -12.27 9.05
C TYR A 26 -2.11 -10.95 8.60
N VAL A 27 -1.37 -10.97 7.49
CA VAL A 27 -0.73 -9.78 6.94
C VAL A 27 -1.75 -8.75 6.48
N ASP A 28 -2.86 -9.15 5.87
CA ASP A 28 -3.87 -8.19 5.43
C ASP A 28 -4.62 -7.54 6.61
N PHE A 29 -4.86 -8.29 7.68
CA PHE A 29 -5.60 -7.82 8.83
C PHE A 29 -4.72 -7.01 9.81
N TRP A 30 -3.49 -7.44 10.06
CA TRP A 30 -2.56 -6.80 11.01
C TRP A 30 -1.39 -6.05 10.36
N GLY A 31 -1.34 -5.99 9.03
CA GLY A 31 -0.26 -5.33 8.28
C GLY A 31 -0.24 -3.80 8.44
N PRO A 32 0.87 -3.17 8.04
CA PRO A 32 1.02 -1.72 8.03
C PRO A 32 -0.07 -1.05 7.19
N THR A 33 -0.49 0.16 7.57
CA THR A 33 -1.46 0.91 6.74
C THR A 33 -0.85 1.11 5.35
N ARG A 34 -1.65 0.86 4.31
CA ARG A 34 -1.25 1.22 2.95
C ARG A 34 -0.96 2.72 2.90
N VAL A 35 0.11 3.11 2.22
CA VAL A 35 0.48 4.53 2.04
C VAL A 35 -0.68 5.32 1.42
N GLY A 36 -1.52 4.64 0.63
CA GLY A 36 -2.74 5.17 0.03
C GLY A 36 -2.47 6.10 -1.14
N ILE A 37 -1.39 5.84 -1.85
CA ILE A 37 -0.94 6.60 -3.01
C ILE A 37 -1.08 5.71 -4.23
N GLU A 38 -1.85 6.16 -5.21
CA GLU A 38 -1.80 5.63 -6.56
C GLU A 38 -0.85 6.51 -7.37
N ALA A 39 0.18 5.92 -7.94
CA ALA A 39 1.17 6.65 -8.73
C ALA A 39 1.25 6.11 -10.15
N GLU A 40 1.39 7.02 -11.10
CA GLU A 40 1.76 6.71 -12.46
C GLU A 40 3.28 6.89 -12.62
N TYR A 41 3.92 5.95 -13.31
CA TYR A 41 5.33 6.01 -13.62
C TYR A 41 5.52 6.35 -15.09
N ARG A 42 5.98 7.56 -15.38
CA ARG A 42 6.21 8.03 -16.76
C ARG A 42 7.56 8.74 -16.85
N ASP A 43 8.34 8.42 -17.89
CA ASP A 43 9.61 9.08 -18.22
C ASP A 43 10.62 9.19 -17.05
N GLY A 44 10.72 8.13 -16.23
CA GLY A 44 11.63 8.13 -15.08
C GLY A 44 11.14 9.00 -13.91
N ARG A 45 9.82 9.22 -13.80
CA ARG A 45 9.19 10.03 -12.76
C ARG A 45 8.05 9.25 -12.11
N MET A 46 7.89 9.43 -10.80
CA MET A 46 6.72 8.97 -10.06
C MET A 46 5.80 10.17 -9.82
N VAL A 47 4.62 10.17 -10.43
CA VAL A 47 3.60 11.21 -10.26
C VAL A 47 2.40 10.60 -9.55
N LEU A 48 1.94 11.25 -8.48
CA LEU A 48 0.74 10.85 -7.76
C LEU A 48 -0.49 11.07 -8.64
N ARG A 49 -1.19 9.99 -8.98
CA ARG A 49 -2.46 10.03 -9.71
C ARG A 49 -3.63 10.26 -8.76
N ASP A 50 -3.63 9.55 -7.63
CA ASP A 50 -4.67 9.66 -6.63
C ASP A 50 -4.09 9.45 -5.21
N VAL A 51 -4.73 10.08 -4.23
CA VAL A 51 -4.39 9.96 -2.82
C VAL A 51 -5.65 9.58 -2.07
N LEU A 52 -5.70 8.35 -1.57
CA LEU A 52 -6.87 7.85 -0.86
C LEU A 52 -7.18 8.75 0.35
N PRO A 53 -8.45 9.14 0.56
CA PRO A 53 -8.85 9.90 1.73
C PRO A 53 -8.54 9.10 3.01
N ASN A 54 -8.20 9.81 4.09
CA ASN A 54 -7.79 9.24 5.39
C ASN A 54 -6.50 8.36 5.38
N SER A 55 -5.80 8.29 4.25
CA SER A 55 -4.51 7.61 4.14
C SER A 55 -3.38 8.36 4.87
N ALA A 56 -2.23 7.70 5.02
CA ALA A 56 -1.02 8.37 5.52
C ALA A 56 -0.55 9.48 4.55
N GLY A 57 -0.68 9.27 3.24
CA GLY A 57 -0.38 10.28 2.23
C GLY A 57 -1.25 11.52 2.34
N ALA A 58 -2.57 11.34 2.50
CA ALA A 58 -3.50 12.46 2.68
C ALA A 58 -3.21 13.25 3.97
N ARG A 59 -2.92 12.56 5.08
CA ARG A 59 -2.55 13.19 6.36
C ARG A 59 -1.21 13.93 6.29
N ALA A 60 -0.28 13.46 5.47
CA ALA A 60 0.97 14.15 5.18
C ALA A 60 0.80 15.35 4.23
N GLY A 61 -0.40 15.55 3.65
CA GLY A 61 -0.67 16.66 2.75
C GLY A 61 -0.21 16.42 1.30
N LEU A 62 0.04 15.16 0.93
CA LEU A 62 0.24 14.78 -0.46
C LEU A 62 -1.05 14.99 -1.25
N ARG A 63 -0.89 15.37 -2.51
CA ARG A 63 -1.99 15.68 -3.43
C ARG A 63 -1.78 14.93 -4.74
N PRO A 64 -2.87 14.70 -5.50
CA PRO A 64 -2.75 14.37 -6.92
C PRO A 64 -1.86 15.39 -7.64
N ASP A 65 -1.18 14.92 -8.69
CA ASP A 65 -0.20 15.62 -9.52
C ASP A 65 1.12 16.00 -8.82
N ASP A 66 1.30 15.64 -7.54
CA ASP A 66 2.61 15.74 -6.90
C ASP A 66 3.59 14.77 -7.55
N ARG A 67 4.80 15.25 -7.82
CA ARG A 67 5.88 14.40 -8.29
C ARG A 67 6.79 14.03 -7.13
N VAL A 68 6.98 12.75 -6.86
CA VAL A 68 7.96 12.29 -5.86
C VAL A 68 9.34 12.25 -6.50
N VAL A 69 10.29 13.01 -5.93
CA VAL A 69 11.67 13.11 -6.41
C VAL A 69 12.57 12.18 -5.61
N SER A 70 12.46 12.22 -4.28
CA SER A 70 13.25 11.37 -3.39
C SER A 70 12.50 11.05 -2.09
N VAL A 71 12.93 9.99 -1.42
CA VAL A 71 12.45 9.61 -0.09
C VAL A 71 13.65 9.23 0.75
N GLU A 72 13.85 9.87 1.90
CA GLU A 72 15.04 9.68 2.75
C GLU A 72 16.37 9.77 1.98
N GLY A 73 16.46 10.68 1.01
CA GLY A 73 17.63 10.84 0.14
C GLY A 73 17.78 9.78 -0.95
N GLN A 74 16.91 8.77 -1.02
CA GLN A 74 16.86 7.81 -2.12
C GLN A 74 16.01 8.35 -3.27
N ARG A 75 16.64 8.55 -4.43
CA ARG A 75 15.97 9.06 -5.62
C ARG A 75 14.99 8.04 -6.19
N ILE A 76 13.77 8.47 -6.49
CA ILE A 76 12.73 7.63 -7.07
C ILE A 76 12.57 7.95 -8.54
N GLN A 77 12.99 7.05 -9.42
CA GLN A 77 12.84 7.21 -10.88
C GLN A 77 11.77 6.29 -11.45
N GLY A 78 11.31 5.29 -10.70
CA GLY A 78 10.25 4.41 -11.20
C GLY A 78 9.67 3.49 -10.14
N GLY A 79 8.76 2.63 -10.59
CA GLY A 79 8.03 1.73 -9.69
C GLY A 79 8.92 0.77 -8.93
N ARG A 80 10.04 0.32 -9.52
CA ARG A 80 10.98 -0.57 -8.81
C ARG A 80 11.68 0.13 -7.65
N ASP A 81 12.05 1.40 -7.82
CA ASP A 81 12.68 2.17 -6.75
C ASP A 81 11.66 2.43 -5.64
N TRP A 82 10.44 2.82 -6.02
CA TRP A 82 9.35 2.96 -5.07
C TRP A 82 9.10 1.70 -4.26
N VAL A 83 9.00 0.53 -4.92
CA VAL A 83 8.77 -0.75 -4.23
C VAL A 83 9.91 -1.05 -3.26
N ARG A 84 11.18 -0.81 -3.62
CA ARG A 84 12.32 -0.99 -2.72
C ARG A 84 12.23 -0.11 -1.49
N VAL A 85 11.90 1.17 -1.66
CA VAL A 85 11.82 2.11 -0.54
C VAL A 85 10.59 1.84 0.33
N ALA A 86 9.42 1.69 -0.29
CA ALA A 86 8.16 1.48 0.41
C ALA A 86 8.11 0.17 1.20
N SER A 87 8.81 -0.88 0.73
CA SER A 87 8.91 -2.16 1.45
C SER A 87 9.67 -2.05 2.78
N ASN A 88 10.50 -1.00 2.95
CA ASN A 88 11.26 -0.74 4.17
C ASN A 88 10.57 0.27 5.09
N PHE A 89 9.33 0.66 4.80
CA PHE A 89 8.62 1.58 5.67
C PHE A 89 8.13 0.89 6.93
N GLU A 90 8.51 1.47 8.07
CA GLU A 90 8.13 1.00 9.39
C GLU A 90 6.99 1.86 9.94
N VAL A 91 6.11 1.22 10.69
CA VAL A 91 4.96 1.89 11.29
C VAL A 91 5.43 2.78 12.45
N GLY A 92 4.98 4.03 12.46
CA GLY A 92 5.28 5.02 13.49
C GLY A 92 6.59 5.78 13.28
N ILE A 93 7.39 5.41 12.28
CA ILE A 93 8.62 6.12 11.96
C ILE A 93 8.32 7.21 10.90
N PRO A 94 8.58 8.49 11.20
CA PRO A 94 8.44 9.55 10.22
C PRO A 94 9.46 9.38 9.10
N ARG A 95 9.02 9.56 7.86
CA ARG A 95 9.86 9.50 6.66
C ARG A 95 9.77 10.82 5.91
N ARG A 96 10.90 11.38 5.49
CA ARG A 96 11.00 12.59 4.67
C ARG A 96 10.85 12.25 3.20
N PHE A 97 9.96 12.96 2.54
CA PHE A 97 9.68 12.89 1.12
C PHE A 97 10.04 14.24 0.50
N GLU A 98 10.83 14.22 -0.57
CA GLU A 98 11.01 15.38 -1.42
C GLU A 98 10.05 15.24 -2.60
N ILE A 99 9.12 16.18 -2.69
CA ILE A 99 8.15 16.26 -3.78
C ILE A 99 8.35 17.54 -4.57
N GLU A 100 7.99 17.51 -5.84
CA GLU A 100 7.91 18.67 -6.71
C GLU A 100 6.43 18.95 -6.97
N ARG A 101 5.95 20.11 -6.52
CA ARG A 101 4.58 20.60 -6.71
C ARG A 101 4.62 21.95 -7.41
N ALA A 102 4.00 22.06 -8.58
CA ALA A 102 3.99 23.29 -9.39
C ALA A 102 5.41 23.88 -9.59
N ASN A 103 6.38 23.04 -9.96
CA ASN A 103 7.81 23.37 -10.14
C ASN A 103 8.53 23.89 -8.89
N LYS A 104 7.97 23.67 -7.69
CA LYS A 104 8.65 23.95 -6.42
C LYS A 104 8.94 22.64 -5.70
N ASN A 105 10.17 22.49 -5.23
CA ASN A 105 10.53 21.38 -4.35
C ASN A 105 10.02 21.67 -2.95
N LEU A 106 9.24 20.75 -2.41
CA LEU A 106 8.70 20.79 -1.07
C LEU A 106 9.16 19.53 -0.33
N GLU A 107 9.50 19.69 0.93
CA GLU A 107 9.78 18.58 1.82
C GLU A 107 8.54 18.27 2.64
N VAL A 108 8.11 17.01 2.62
CA VAL A 108 6.93 16.53 3.31
C VAL A 108 7.33 15.38 4.22
N VAL A 109 6.95 15.45 5.49
CA VAL A 109 7.17 14.35 6.44
C VAL A 109 5.90 13.51 6.48
N LEU A 110 6.03 12.22 6.16
CA LEU A 110 4.95 11.25 6.19
C LEU A 110 5.25 10.20 7.25
N THR A 111 4.30 10.01 8.17
CA THR A 111 4.36 8.98 9.20
C THR A 111 3.30 7.93 8.90
N LEU A 112 3.71 6.67 8.75
CA LEU A 112 2.76 5.56 8.60
C LEU A 112 2.14 5.23 9.95
N GLY A 113 0.81 5.25 10.03
CA GLY A 113 0.08 4.72 11.18
C GLY A 113 -0.05 3.19 11.13
N ARG A 114 -0.42 2.55 12.26
CA ARG A 114 -0.96 1.18 12.23
C ARG A 114 -2.32 1.22 11.55
N ARG A 115 -2.65 0.19 10.76
CA ARG A 115 -3.97 0.07 10.15
C ARG A 115 -4.99 0.04 11.29
N PRO A 116 -5.85 1.06 11.45
CA PRO A 116 -6.93 0.95 12.41
C PRO A 116 -7.92 -0.08 11.89
N LEU A 117 -8.57 -0.83 12.80
CA LEU A 117 -9.81 -1.55 12.52
C LEU A 117 -10.91 -0.52 12.21
N GLN A 118 -10.82 0.14 11.07
CA GLN A 118 -11.77 1.16 10.64
C GLN A 118 -12.81 0.45 9.78
N TRP A 119 -13.99 0.22 10.38
CA TRP A 119 -15.18 -0.16 9.64
C TRP A 119 -15.44 0.89 8.53
N PRO A 120 -15.81 0.48 7.30
CA PRO A 120 -16.03 1.44 6.22
C PRO A 120 -17.00 2.53 6.67
N ASP A 121 -16.65 3.80 6.45
CA ASP A 121 -17.58 4.89 6.70
C ASP A 121 -18.86 4.61 5.90
N PRO A 122 -20.07 4.65 6.51
CA PRO A 122 -21.30 4.34 5.80
C PRO A 122 -21.52 5.27 4.59
N ALA A 123 -20.94 6.47 4.60
CA ALA A 123 -20.94 7.39 3.47
C ALA A 123 -20.17 6.87 2.23
N SER A 124 -19.14 6.04 2.42
CA SER A 124 -18.37 5.43 1.34
C SER A 124 -19.13 4.30 0.62
N LEU A 125 -20.11 3.68 1.30
CA LEU A 125 -20.96 2.62 0.72
C LEU A 125 -22.02 3.20 -0.24
N THR A 126 -22.44 4.45 -0.03
CA THR A 126 -23.36 5.17 -0.93
C THR A 126 -22.77 5.41 -2.32
N LEU A 127 -21.45 5.58 -2.44
CA LEU A 127 -20.76 5.77 -3.72
C LEU A 127 -20.72 4.47 -4.57
N TYR A 128 -20.84 3.30 -3.94
CA TYR A 128 -20.90 2.01 -4.64
C TYR A 128 -22.34 1.55 -4.92
N ALA A 129 -23.32 2.00 -4.13
CA ALA A 129 -24.72 1.65 -4.31
C ALA A 129 -25.42 2.38 -5.48
N GLY A 130 -24.80 3.43 -6.03
CA GLY A 130 -25.39 4.25 -7.10
C GLY A 130 -25.03 3.85 -8.53
N ARG A 131 -24.30 2.75 -8.74
CA ARG A 131 -23.92 2.26 -10.08
C ARG A 131 -24.51 0.87 -10.31
N VAL A 132 -25.83 0.83 -10.52
CA VAL A 132 -26.58 -0.31 -11.10
C VAL A 132 -27.07 0.12 -12.48
#